data_AF-N1NZ09-F1
#
_entry.id   AF-N1NZ09-F1
#
_cell.length_a   1.000
_cell.length_b   1.000
_cell.length_c   1.000
_cell.angle_alpha   90.00
_cell.angle_beta   90.00
_cell.angle_gamma   90.00
#
_symmetry.space_group_name_H-M   'P 1'
#
loop_
_entity.id
_entity.type
_entity.pdbx_description
1 polymer ?
#
loop_
_entity_poly.entity_id
_entity_poly.type
_entity_poly.pdbx_seq_one_letter_code
_entity_poly.pdbx_strand_id
1 'polypeptide(L)'
;MCIEKRSEAEENLDPMSSICIKAAMILGDLQGKKVTTIEDAYKVVNSVFINTISNTELRLRSHKKEGKIVNMERISSQCILTLHLVCELKSFIYKKLVNSKTFSSEISRKIWNWNEFLIKGNNVNLLLYMSQNFDNIDGGKTPQPPNLCIYEMFKRRFHQLLLLLARDMMRVNFYKDCRNKIKISSNGSEEPSTSFSYLFNTFKKYVDLFKPDDVRFDFTSLEKIKDFICSLLLESLSIFCRRTFLLFNIQYDDDGDDDNNNNRSNNFMDVKQREIELIFRYFKLPNLTHFLKDFFYNELTQNIERYNDGNDNLRIQQVIYDMVQNINTRAYPSPEHIQLIELPLNLSKFSLDNDEISNKCDKYEIAVCLLCGQKCHIQKSIALQGYLQGECTDHMRNGCEITSAYGVFLMTGTNAIYLSYGKRGTFYAAPYLSKYGETNEDYKFGTPVYLNRARYANLANEIVFGNMIPHIVFRLTDGNADLGGWETM
;
A
#
# COMPACT_ATOMS: atom_id res chain seq x y z
N MET A 1 -3.06 -23.72 40.80
CA MET A 1 -2.42 -24.99 40.39
C MET A 1 -2.94 -25.36 39.01
N CYS A 2 -2.32 -24.80 37.98
CA CYS A 2 -2.43 -25.20 36.57
C CYS A 2 -1.17 -24.65 35.91
N ILE A 3 -0.08 -25.39 36.07
CA ILE A 3 1.16 -25.21 35.33
C ILE A 3 0.87 -25.85 33.96
N GLU A 4 0.43 -25.04 33.00
CA GLU A 4 0.33 -25.49 31.62
C GLU A 4 1.75 -25.58 31.03
N LYS A 5 2.01 -26.76 30.47
CA LYS A 5 3.31 -27.25 30.00
C LYS A 5 4.00 -26.24 29.08
N ARG A 6 5.16 -25.75 29.51
CA ARG A 6 6.19 -25.23 28.61
C ARG A 6 6.52 -26.34 27.61
N SER A 7 6.42 -26.04 26.32
CA SER A 7 6.98 -26.90 25.29
C SER A 7 8.48 -27.03 25.50
N GLU A 8 9.01 -28.25 25.40
CA GLU A 8 10.44 -28.64 25.53
C GLU A 8 11.41 -27.89 24.58
N ALA A 9 10.93 -26.93 23.80
CA ALA A 9 11.71 -26.05 22.91
C ALA A 9 12.31 -24.81 23.62
N GLU A 10 11.92 -24.49 24.85
CA GLU A 10 12.42 -23.28 25.56
C GLU A 10 13.73 -23.49 26.34
N GLU A 11 14.15 -24.73 26.63
CA GLU A 11 15.21 -24.97 27.61
C GLU A 11 16.66 -24.80 27.11
N ASN A 12 16.89 -24.45 25.83
CA ASN A 12 18.24 -24.20 25.30
C ASN A 12 18.32 -23.01 24.32
N LEU A 13 17.53 -21.96 24.53
CA LEU A 13 17.70 -20.71 23.76
C LEU A 13 18.56 -19.69 24.51
N ASP A 14 19.60 -19.19 23.82
CA ASP A 14 20.37 -18.01 24.21
C ASP A 14 19.42 -16.84 24.57
N PRO A 15 19.63 -16.11 25.69
CA PRO A 15 18.74 -15.06 26.17
C PRO A 15 18.34 -14.02 25.11
N MET A 16 19.25 -13.65 24.20
CA MET A 16 18.92 -12.73 23.10
C MET A 16 17.87 -13.34 22.15
N SER A 17 17.96 -14.64 21.89
CA SER A 17 17.00 -15.36 21.05
C SER A 17 15.61 -15.43 21.70
N SER A 18 15.56 -15.60 23.02
CA SER A 18 14.29 -15.56 23.77
C SER A 18 13.62 -14.18 23.67
N ILE A 19 14.39 -13.09 23.78
CA ILE A 19 13.87 -11.72 23.65
C ILE A 19 13.32 -11.46 22.25
N CYS A 20 14.05 -11.82 21.19
CA CYS A 20 13.60 -11.64 19.81
C CYS A 20 12.31 -12.41 19.51
N ILE A 21 12.16 -13.64 20.02
CA ILE A 21 10.93 -14.42 19.85
C ILE A 21 9.76 -13.79 20.59
N LYS A 22 9.97 -13.33 21.84
CA LYS A 22 8.92 -12.60 22.58
C LYS A 22 8.49 -11.33 21.86
N ALA A 23 9.42 -10.57 21.29
CA ALA A 23 9.10 -9.41 20.46
C ALA A 23 8.26 -9.81 19.24
N ALA A 24 8.63 -10.88 18.55
CA ALA A 24 7.84 -11.41 17.43
C ALA A 24 6.44 -11.90 17.84
N MET A 25 6.29 -12.49 19.03
CA MET A 25 4.99 -12.89 19.58
C MET A 25 4.09 -11.67 19.82
N ILE A 26 4.61 -10.61 20.43
CA ILE A 26 3.88 -9.35 20.65
C ILE A 26 3.43 -8.76 19.30
N LEU A 27 4.32 -8.72 18.31
CA LEU A 27 3.99 -8.25 16.96
C LEU A 27 2.94 -9.16 16.28
N GLY A 28 2.99 -10.47 16.57
CA GLY A 28 2.03 -11.45 16.08
C GLY A 28 0.64 -11.20 16.64
N ASP A 29 0.54 -10.99 17.96
CA ASP A 29 -0.71 -10.69 18.65
C ASP A 29 -1.35 -9.40 18.11
N LEU A 30 -0.54 -8.37 17.83
CA LEU A 30 -1.01 -7.12 17.20
C LEU A 30 -1.57 -7.34 15.78
N GLN A 31 -1.10 -8.36 15.06
CA GLN A 31 -1.62 -8.75 13.74
C GLN A 31 -2.72 -9.81 13.80
N GLY A 32 -3.08 -10.32 14.99
CA GLY A 32 -3.98 -11.46 15.14
C GLY A 32 -3.40 -12.80 14.67
N LYS A 33 -2.06 -12.92 14.62
CA LYS A 33 -1.35 -14.14 14.20
C LYS A 33 -0.64 -14.78 15.38
N LYS A 34 -0.94 -16.05 15.64
CA LYS A 34 -0.25 -16.82 16.67
C LYS A 34 1.15 -17.21 16.19
N VAL A 35 2.16 -16.90 16.99
CA VAL A 35 3.55 -17.30 16.74
C VAL A 35 3.84 -18.55 17.55
N THR A 36 3.95 -19.69 16.86
CA THR A 36 4.25 -20.98 17.50
C THR A 36 5.63 -21.51 17.13
N THR A 37 6.14 -21.14 15.96
CA THR A 37 7.44 -21.55 15.44
C THR A 37 8.33 -20.36 15.13
N ILE A 38 9.64 -20.61 14.98
CA ILE A 38 10.61 -19.59 14.52
C ILE A 38 10.27 -19.11 13.11
N GLU A 39 9.69 -19.97 12.28
CA GLU A 39 9.21 -19.59 10.94
C GLU A 39 8.03 -18.62 11.02
N ASP A 40 7.07 -18.85 11.93
CA ASP A 40 5.97 -17.91 12.17
C ASP A 40 6.49 -16.56 12.66
N ALA A 41 7.46 -16.59 13.58
CA ALA A 41 8.12 -15.39 14.08
C ALA A 41 8.76 -14.58 12.92
N TYR A 42 9.51 -15.25 12.04
CA TYR A 42 10.07 -14.61 10.85
C TYR A 42 9.00 -14.02 9.94
N LYS A 43 7.94 -14.77 9.62
CA LYS A 43 6.84 -14.31 8.76
C LYS A 43 6.14 -13.08 9.33
N VAL A 44 5.90 -13.05 10.64
CA VAL A 44 5.30 -11.91 11.33
C VAL A 44 6.22 -10.69 11.22
N VAL A 45 7.48 -10.80 11.63
CA VAL A 45 8.42 -9.67 11.62
C VAL A 45 8.66 -9.17 10.19
N ASN A 46 8.84 -10.07 9.21
CA ASN A 46 8.96 -9.70 7.79
C ASN A 46 7.70 -8.97 7.30
N SER A 47 6.51 -9.39 7.70
CA SER A 47 5.28 -8.68 7.33
C SER A 47 5.17 -7.29 7.94
N VAL A 48 5.59 -7.11 9.20
CA VAL A 48 5.67 -5.79 9.83
C VAL A 48 6.65 -4.91 9.06
N PHE A 49 7.85 -5.40 8.78
CA PHE A 49 8.87 -4.69 8.02
C PHE A 49 8.35 -4.21 6.67
N ILE A 50 7.74 -5.11 5.88
CA ILE A 50 7.21 -4.78 4.55
C ILE A 50 6.05 -3.79 4.60
N ASN A 51 5.18 -3.89 5.60
CA ASN A 51 4.09 -2.93 5.78
C ASN A 51 4.64 -1.55 6.15
N THR A 52 5.65 -1.48 7.01
CA THR A 52 6.32 -0.22 7.35
C THR A 52 6.99 0.41 6.12
N ILE A 53 7.71 -0.37 5.30
CA ILE A 53 8.28 0.11 4.02
C ILE A 53 7.19 0.64 3.07
N SER A 54 6.08 -0.09 2.95
CA SER A 54 4.97 0.30 2.08
C SER A 54 4.32 1.60 2.54
N ASN A 55 4.19 1.80 3.85
CA ASN A 55 3.68 3.03 4.44
C ASN A 55 4.64 4.20 4.28
N THR A 56 5.95 3.97 4.43
CA THR A 56 6.97 4.98 4.16
C THR A 56 6.93 5.43 2.70
N GLU A 57 6.82 4.48 1.75
CA GLU A 57 6.64 4.82 0.33
C GLU A 57 5.38 5.65 0.09
N LEU A 58 4.27 5.30 0.75
CA LEU A 58 3.00 6.00 0.63
C LEU A 58 3.11 7.46 1.07
N ARG A 59 3.76 7.71 2.23
CA ARG A 59 4.03 9.06 2.75
C ARG A 59 4.88 9.89 1.79
N LEU A 60 5.85 9.26 1.13
CA LEU A 60 6.79 9.96 0.22
C LEU A 60 6.15 10.42 -1.10
N ARG A 61 4.95 9.90 -1.45
CA ARG A 61 4.25 10.30 -2.69
C ARG A 61 3.87 11.78 -2.71
N SER A 62 3.62 12.39 -1.56
CA SER A 62 3.32 13.83 -1.43
C SER A 62 4.53 14.72 -1.72
N HIS A 63 5.74 14.15 -1.87
CA HIS A 63 7.00 14.89 -1.98
C HIS A 63 7.83 14.50 -3.23
N LYS A 64 7.18 14.04 -4.31
CA LYS A 64 7.87 13.76 -5.57
C LYS A 64 8.61 15.01 -6.06
N LYS A 65 9.93 14.92 -6.19
CA LYS A 65 10.76 15.90 -6.89
C LYS A 65 11.12 15.31 -8.25
N GLU A 66 10.96 16.07 -9.33
CA GLU A 66 11.35 15.62 -10.67
C GLU A 66 12.85 15.25 -10.69
N GLY A 67 13.18 14.13 -11.34
CA GLY A 67 14.57 13.69 -11.53
C GLY A 67 15.26 12.99 -10.35
N LYS A 68 14.57 12.68 -9.24
CA LYS A 68 15.13 11.88 -8.12
C LYS A 68 14.31 10.60 -7.88
N ILE A 69 14.99 9.51 -7.49
CA ILE A 69 14.37 8.21 -7.16
C ILE A 69 13.46 8.37 -5.94
N VAL A 70 14.04 8.67 -4.78
CA VAL A 70 13.32 8.94 -3.53
C VAL A 70 14.10 10.00 -2.77
N ASN A 71 13.40 10.98 -2.21
CA ASN A 71 14.04 11.95 -1.33
C ASN A 71 14.18 11.38 0.09
N MET A 72 15.28 10.66 0.34
CA MET A 72 15.55 10.02 1.64
C MET A 72 15.60 11.02 2.81
N GLU A 73 15.99 12.28 2.56
CA GLU A 73 16.02 13.37 3.56
C GLU A 73 14.65 13.66 4.19
N ARG A 74 13.55 13.23 3.55
CA ARG A 74 12.18 13.42 4.06
C ARG A 74 11.73 12.31 4.99
N ILE A 75 12.48 11.22 5.08
CA ILE A 75 12.23 10.17 6.06
C ILE A 75 12.87 10.64 7.38
N SER A 76 12.07 10.72 8.45
CA SER A 76 12.61 11.13 9.74
C SER A 76 13.61 10.10 10.27
N SER A 77 14.65 10.56 10.98
CA SER A 77 15.66 9.66 11.57
C SER A 77 15.04 8.60 12.48
N GLN A 78 13.94 8.93 13.18
CA GLN A 78 13.16 7.97 13.98
C GLN A 78 12.54 6.86 13.12
N CYS A 79 12.04 7.19 11.93
CA CYS A 79 11.46 6.21 11.01
C CYS A 79 12.54 5.30 10.42
N ILE A 80 13.69 5.88 10.03
CA ILE A 80 14.87 5.13 9.57
C ILE A 80 15.34 4.16 10.66
N LEU A 81 15.57 4.65 11.88
CA LEU A 81 15.97 3.82 13.02
C LEU A 81 14.98 2.67 13.29
N THR A 82 13.68 2.95 13.24
CA THR A 82 12.65 1.92 13.41
C THR A 82 12.74 0.85 12.32
N LEU A 83 12.98 1.26 11.07
CA LEU A 83 13.13 0.34 9.94
C LEU A 83 14.38 -0.52 10.09
N HIS A 84 15.52 0.03 10.52
CA HIS A 84 16.73 -0.76 10.79
C HIS A 84 16.52 -1.74 11.94
N LEU A 85 15.96 -1.31 13.08
CA LEU A 85 15.72 -2.21 14.23
C LEU A 85 14.82 -3.40 13.85
N VAL A 86 13.77 -3.16 13.07
CA VAL A 86 12.90 -4.24 12.59
C VAL A 86 13.63 -5.13 11.56
N CYS A 87 14.47 -4.54 10.70
CA CYS A 87 15.29 -5.29 9.74
C CYS A 87 16.31 -6.19 10.47
N GLU A 88 17.02 -5.67 11.48
CA GLU A 88 17.97 -6.41 12.30
C GLU A 88 17.29 -7.57 13.06
N LEU A 89 16.13 -7.30 13.67
CA LEU A 89 15.32 -8.34 14.32
C LEU A 89 14.96 -9.45 13.33
N LYS A 90 14.50 -9.09 12.13
CA LYS A 90 14.18 -10.02 11.05
C LYS A 90 15.40 -10.86 10.66
N SER A 91 16.52 -10.21 10.36
CA SER A 91 17.76 -10.86 9.93
C SER A 91 18.33 -11.78 11.01
N PHE A 92 18.21 -11.40 12.29
CA PHE A 92 18.60 -12.25 13.42
C PHE A 92 17.75 -13.53 13.49
N ILE A 93 16.42 -13.41 13.43
CA ILE A 93 15.50 -14.56 13.42
C ILE A 93 15.78 -15.44 12.20
N TYR A 94 16.02 -14.85 11.03
CA TYR A 94 16.34 -15.57 9.81
C TYR A 94 17.62 -16.41 9.92
N LYS A 95 18.70 -15.87 10.48
CA LYS A 95 19.96 -16.60 10.72
C LYS A 95 19.73 -17.84 11.59
N LYS A 96 18.88 -17.74 12.62
CA LYS A 96 18.52 -18.88 13.49
C LYS A 96 17.69 -19.93 12.73
N LEU A 97 16.73 -19.48 11.93
CA LEU A 97 15.89 -20.35 11.09
C LEU A 97 16.74 -21.16 10.11
N VAL A 98 17.71 -20.52 9.44
CA VAL A 98 18.66 -21.15 8.53
C VAL A 98 19.47 -22.26 9.21
N ASN A 99 19.93 -22.03 10.44
CA ASN A 99 20.71 -23.01 11.20
C ASN A 99 19.88 -24.23 11.62
N SER A 100 18.57 -24.08 11.78
CA SER A 100 17.67 -25.14 12.24
C SER A 100 17.25 -26.17 11.17
N LYS A 101 17.71 -26.04 9.91
CA LYS A 101 17.42 -26.95 8.76
C LYS A 101 15.94 -27.20 8.41
N THR A 102 14.99 -26.61 9.12
CA THR A 102 13.54 -26.77 8.92
C THR A 102 12.94 -25.84 7.87
N PHE A 103 13.75 -24.96 7.25
CA PHE A 103 13.23 -23.98 6.31
C PHE A 103 12.85 -24.60 4.95
N SER A 104 11.55 -24.69 4.68
CA SER A 104 11.05 -25.17 3.38
C SER A 104 11.32 -24.13 2.28
N SER A 105 12.22 -24.48 1.36
CA SER A 105 12.50 -23.76 0.11
C SER A 105 11.36 -23.84 -0.93
N GLU A 106 10.27 -24.53 -0.60
CA GLU A 106 9.19 -24.86 -1.53
C GLU A 106 8.42 -23.63 -1.99
N ILE A 107 8.33 -22.60 -1.14
CA ILE A 107 7.66 -21.34 -1.49
C ILE A 107 8.53 -20.48 -2.43
N SER A 108 9.85 -20.53 -2.29
CA SER A 108 10.77 -19.88 -3.25
C SER A 108 10.61 -20.48 -4.64
N ARG A 109 10.51 -21.82 -4.76
CA ARG A 109 10.35 -22.50 -6.06
C ARG A 109 9.11 -22.02 -6.84
N LYS A 110 7.99 -21.81 -6.14
CA LYS A 110 6.71 -21.37 -6.72
C LYS A 110 6.76 -20.01 -7.43
N ILE A 111 7.69 -19.14 -7.05
CA ILE A 111 7.76 -17.77 -7.59
C ILE A 111 8.77 -17.69 -8.74
N TRP A 112 9.84 -18.48 -8.66
CA TRP A 112 10.87 -18.53 -9.69
C TRP A 112 10.39 -19.31 -10.93
N ASN A 113 9.61 -20.38 -10.72
CA ASN A 113 8.98 -21.14 -11.79
C ASN A 113 7.72 -20.41 -12.30
N TRP A 114 7.78 -19.88 -13.52
CA TRP A 114 6.65 -19.21 -14.16
C TRP A 114 5.37 -20.06 -14.18
N ASN A 115 5.46 -21.38 -14.40
CA ASN A 115 4.26 -22.24 -14.44
C ASN A 115 3.54 -22.29 -13.09
N GLU A 116 4.30 -22.44 -12.00
CA GLU A 116 3.73 -22.45 -10.65
C GLU A 116 3.23 -21.06 -10.24
N PHE A 117 3.94 -20.01 -10.66
CA PHE A 117 3.57 -18.62 -10.38
C PHE A 117 2.25 -18.24 -11.04
N LEU A 118 2.06 -18.63 -12.31
CA LEU A 118 0.81 -18.36 -13.03
C LEU A 118 -0.40 -19.00 -12.34
N ILE A 119 -0.27 -20.21 -11.82
CA ILE A 119 -1.40 -20.92 -11.20
C ILE A 119 -1.64 -20.43 -9.77
N LYS A 120 -0.59 -20.35 -8.94
CA LYS A 120 -0.73 -20.14 -7.47
C LYS A 120 -0.12 -18.82 -6.98
N GLY A 121 0.68 -18.15 -7.80
CA GLY A 121 1.49 -16.98 -7.43
C GLY A 121 0.83 -15.62 -7.66
N ASN A 122 -0.29 -15.55 -8.40
CA ASN A 122 -0.90 -14.27 -8.78
C ASN A 122 -1.40 -13.42 -7.59
N ASN A 123 -1.83 -14.05 -6.50
CA ASN A 123 -2.27 -13.34 -5.29
C ASN A 123 -1.13 -13.01 -4.31
N VAL A 124 0.09 -13.41 -4.62
CA VAL A 124 1.19 -13.39 -3.66
C VAL A 124 1.74 -11.96 -3.51
N ASN A 125 2.02 -11.56 -2.26
CA ASN A 125 2.73 -10.32 -1.96
C ASN A 125 4.24 -10.47 -2.26
N LEU A 126 4.61 -10.19 -3.51
CA LEU A 126 5.99 -10.28 -4.02
C LEU A 126 7.02 -9.52 -3.18
N LEU A 127 6.63 -8.48 -2.44
CA LEU A 127 7.58 -7.70 -1.64
C LEU A 127 8.10 -8.47 -0.42
N LEU A 128 7.28 -9.36 0.18
CA LEU A 128 7.70 -10.27 1.26
C LEU A 128 8.82 -11.20 0.78
N TYR A 129 8.71 -11.68 -0.45
CA TYR A 129 9.68 -12.59 -1.06
C TYR A 129 10.92 -11.87 -1.53
N MET A 130 10.78 -10.63 -2.01
CA MET A 130 11.95 -9.78 -2.28
C MET A 130 12.79 -9.60 -1.01
N SER A 131 12.16 -9.32 0.14
CA SER A 131 12.88 -9.21 1.41
C SER A 131 13.57 -10.51 1.81
N GLN A 132 12.88 -11.63 1.68
CA GLN A 132 13.45 -12.95 1.96
C GLN A 132 14.59 -13.29 1.00
N ASN A 133 14.53 -12.85 -0.25
CA ASN A 133 15.60 -13.04 -1.23
C ASN A 133 16.86 -12.27 -0.83
N PHE A 134 16.74 -11.06 -0.29
CA PHE A 134 17.89 -10.33 0.23
C PHE A 134 18.50 -11.04 1.45
N ASP A 135 17.67 -11.56 2.36
CA ASP A 135 18.18 -12.39 3.46
C ASP A 135 18.91 -13.67 2.97
N ASN A 136 18.44 -14.27 1.87
CA ASN A 136 19.10 -15.43 1.25
C ASN A 136 20.46 -15.08 0.65
N ILE A 137 20.63 -13.87 0.10
CA ILE A 137 21.90 -13.39 -0.44
C ILE A 137 22.91 -13.30 0.72
N ASP A 138 22.49 -12.73 1.85
CA ASP A 138 23.32 -12.62 3.06
C ASP A 138 23.71 -13.99 3.63
N GLY A 139 22.80 -14.96 3.50
CA GLY A 139 23.04 -16.35 3.91
C GLY A 139 23.84 -17.20 2.92
N GLY A 140 24.26 -16.66 1.77
CA GLY A 140 25.01 -17.39 0.73
C GLY A 140 24.21 -18.50 0.03
N LYS A 141 22.87 -18.44 0.06
CA LYS A 141 21.98 -19.52 -0.40
C LYS A 141 21.36 -19.31 -1.78
N THR A 142 21.66 -18.21 -2.46
CA THR A 142 21.01 -17.90 -3.75
C THR A 142 21.66 -18.64 -4.92
N PRO A 143 20.88 -19.37 -5.74
CA PRO A 143 21.39 -20.02 -6.95
C PRO A 143 21.62 -19.04 -8.11
N GLN A 144 21.15 -17.78 -8.01
CA GLN A 144 21.15 -16.78 -9.07
C GLN A 144 21.71 -15.44 -8.57
N PRO A 145 22.27 -14.59 -9.46
CA PRO A 145 22.82 -13.32 -9.07
C PRO A 145 21.70 -12.34 -8.63
N PRO A 146 21.95 -11.46 -7.63
CA PRO A 146 20.94 -10.57 -7.05
C PRO A 146 20.19 -9.70 -8.06
N ASN A 147 20.89 -9.19 -9.08
CA ASN A 147 20.30 -8.37 -10.13
C ASN A 147 19.26 -9.13 -10.97
N LEU A 148 19.54 -10.39 -11.31
CA LEU A 148 18.61 -11.25 -12.03
C LEU A 148 17.37 -11.53 -11.17
N CYS A 149 17.57 -11.81 -9.87
CA CYS A 149 16.47 -11.99 -8.93
C CYS A 149 15.52 -10.77 -8.90
N ILE A 150 16.07 -9.56 -8.83
CA ILE A 150 15.29 -8.32 -8.84
C ILE A 150 14.56 -8.13 -10.18
N TYR A 151 15.26 -8.33 -11.29
CA TYR A 151 14.71 -8.19 -12.64
C TYR A 151 13.52 -9.13 -12.86
N GLU A 152 13.68 -10.39 -12.47
CA GLU A 152 12.65 -11.41 -12.55
C GLU A 152 11.44 -11.04 -11.66
N MET A 153 11.64 -10.56 -10.43
CA MET A 153 10.54 -10.07 -9.58
C MET A 153 9.79 -8.90 -10.21
N PHE A 154 10.48 -7.96 -10.87
CA PHE A 154 9.83 -6.86 -11.59
C PHE A 154 8.93 -7.37 -12.71
N LYS A 155 9.34 -8.43 -13.44
CA LYS A 155 8.47 -9.09 -14.42
C LYS A 155 7.23 -9.71 -13.80
N ARG A 156 7.35 -10.43 -12.67
CA ARG A 156 6.18 -11.03 -11.96
C ARG A 156 5.22 -9.93 -11.51
N ARG A 157 5.77 -8.81 -11.00
CA ARG A 157 4.94 -7.68 -10.60
C ARG A 157 4.23 -7.06 -11.80
N PHE A 158 4.95 -6.87 -12.90
CA PHE A 158 4.38 -6.33 -14.13
C PHE A 158 3.25 -7.21 -14.68
N HIS A 159 3.43 -8.54 -14.68
CA HIS A 159 2.37 -9.51 -14.96
C HIS A 159 1.13 -9.32 -14.07
N GLN A 160 1.30 -9.23 -12.75
CA GLN A 160 0.20 -9.00 -11.82
C GLN A 160 -0.55 -7.67 -12.11
N LEU A 161 0.17 -6.60 -12.47
CA LEU A 161 -0.43 -5.32 -12.82
C LEU A 161 -1.26 -5.40 -14.09
N LEU A 162 -0.76 -6.09 -15.12
CA LEU A 162 -1.49 -6.31 -16.38
C LEU A 162 -2.79 -7.09 -16.14
N LEU A 163 -2.74 -8.18 -15.35
CA LEU A 163 -3.92 -8.96 -14.99
C LEU A 163 -4.95 -8.12 -14.20
N LEU A 164 -4.51 -7.40 -13.17
CA LEU A 164 -5.39 -6.58 -12.33
C LEU A 164 -6.07 -5.49 -13.15
N LEU A 165 -5.31 -4.77 -13.98
CA LEU A 165 -5.86 -3.69 -14.80
C LEU A 165 -6.83 -4.22 -15.85
N ALA A 166 -6.48 -5.31 -16.54
CA ALA A 166 -7.37 -5.92 -17.54
C ALA A 166 -8.67 -6.39 -16.89
N ARG A 167 -8.59 -7.09 -15.74
CA ARG A 167 -9.76 -7.51 -14.96
C ARG A 167 -10.66 -6.33 -14.58
N ASP A 168 -10.09 -5.31 -13.95
CA ASP A 168 -10.88 -4.19 -13.40
C ASP A 168 -11.50 -3.34 -14.51
N MET A 169 -10.76 -3.10 -15.60
CA MET A 169 -11.29 -2.41 -16.77
C MET A 169 -12.46 -3.17 -17.42
N MET A 170 -12.37 -4.50 -17.50
CA MET A 170 -13.45 -5.33 -18.05
C MET A 170 -14.66 -5.41 -17.12
N ARG A 171 -14.43 -5.55 -15.81
CA ARG A 171 -15.51 -5.62 -14.79
C ARG A 171 -16.37 -4.37 -14.76
N VAL A 172 -15.76 -3.19 -14.89
CA VAL A 172 -16.47 -1.89 -14.83
C VAL A 172 -16.89 -1.41 -16.23
N ASN A 173 -16.60 -2.16 -17.30
CA ASN A 173 -16.79 -1.75 -18.70
C ASN A 173 -16.17 -0.36 -19.00
N PHE A 174 -15.06 -0.03 -18.33
CA PHE A 174 -14.50 1.31 -18.30
C PHE A 174 -14.18 1.85 -19.70
N TYR A 175 -13.75 0.96 -20.62
CA TYR A 175 -13.39 1.26 -22.01
C TYR A 175 -14.52 1.88 -22.85
N LYS A 176 -15.80 1.80 -22.43
CA LYS A 176 -16.94 2.38 -23.15
C LYS A 176 -17.19 3.87 -22.82
N ASP A 177 -16.87 4.30 -21.60
CA ASP A 177 -17.26 5.61 -21.05
C ASP A 177 -16.08 6.60 -20.87
N CYS A 178 -14.88 6.27 -21.38
CA CYS A 178 -13.63 6.93 -20.99
C CYS A 178 -13.57 8.45 -21.24
N ARG A 179 -14.25 8.96 -22.28
CA ARG A 179 -14.11 10.37 -22.71
C ARG A 179 -14.59 11.38 -21.67
N ASN A 180 -15.61 11.05 -20.89
CA ASN A 180 -16.23 12.01 -19.98
C ASN A 180 -15.63 11.97 -18.57
N LYS A 181 -14.87 10.90 -18.23
CA LYS A 181 -14.37 10.65 -16.87
C LYS A 181 -12.88 10.93 -16.70
N ILE A 182 -12.08 10.88 -17.76
CA ILE A 182 -10.64 11.12 -17.68
C ILE A 182 -10.38 12.58 -18.07
N LYS A 183 -9.87 13.39 -17.13
CA LYS A 183 -9.20 14.64 -17.46
C LYS A 183 -7.86 14.28 -18.10
N ILE A 184 -7.88 13.95 -19.39
CA ILE A 184 -6.66 13.75 -20.17
C ILE A 184 -6.00 15.12 -20.24
N SER A 185 -4.96 15.35 -19.43
CA SER A 185 -4.03 16.44 -19.70
C SER A 185 -3.35 16.09 -21.02
N SER A 186 -3.87 16.65 -22.11
CA SER A 186 -3.23 16.66 -23.41
C SER A 186 -2.00 17.55 -23.33
N ASN A 187 -0.96 17.11 -22.62
CA ASN A 187 0.37 17.65 -22.82
C ASN A 187 0.95 16.93 -24.03
N GLY A 188 1.27 17.76 -25.02
CA GLY A 188 1.40 17.40 -26.42
C GLY A 188 2.52 16.42 -26.73
N SER A 189 2.31 15.76 -27.87
CA SER A 189 3.32 15.58 -28.91
C SER A 189 4.69 15.10 -28.46
N GLU A 190 4.77 13.83 -28.06
CA GLU A 190 5.93 13.02 -28.38
C GLU A 190 5.40 11.75 -29.05
N GLU A 191 6.00 11.35 -30.17
CA GLU A 191 5.66 10.08 -30.82
C GLU A 191 5.58 8.96 -29.77
N PRO A 192 4.67 7.98 -29.92
CA PRO A 192 4.63 6.86 -28.99
C PRO A 192 5.97 6.14 -29.07
N SER A 193 6.84 6.40 -28.09
CA SER A 193 8.14 5.74 -27.99
C SER A 193 7.93 4.24 -28.19
N THR A 194 8.83 3.58 -28.92
CA THR A 194 8.69 2.15 -29.26
C THR A 194 8.31 1.29 -28.03
N SER A 195 8.81 1.66 -26.84
CA SER A 195 8.44 1.13 -25.52
C SER A 195 6.94 1.16 -25.20
N PHE A 196 6.25 2.28 -25.45
CA PHE A 196 4.80 2.42 -25.25
C PHE A 196 4.00 1.53 -26.20
N SER A 197 4.52 1.26 -27.40
CA SER A 197 3.92 0.31 -28.34
C SER A 197 3.97 -1.12 -27.79
N TYR A 198 5.13 -1.58 -27.33
CA TYR A 198 5.28 -2.90 -26.71
C TYR A 198 4.40 -3.05 -25.47
N LEU A 199 4.37 -2.05 -24.59
CA LEU A 199 3.55 -2.03 -23.39
C LEU A 199 2.05 -2.18 -23.72
N PHE A 200 1.55 -1.36 -24.64
CA PHE A 200 0.14 -1.38 -25.01
C PHE A 200 -0.25 -2.67 -25.73
N ASN A 201 0.60 -3.18 -26.63
CA ASN A 201 0.36 -4.45 -27.31
C ASN A 201 0.36 -5.63 -26.33
N THR A 202 1.26 -5.61 -25.34
CA THR A 202 1.24 -6.57 -24.23
C THR A 202 -0.11 -6.49 -23.51
N PHE A 203 -0.55 -5.29 -23.13
CA PHE A 203 -1.81 -5.10 -22.42
C PHE A 203 -3.03 -5.57 -23.22
N LYS A 204 -3.10 -5.31 -24.54
CA LYS A 204 -4.17 -5.81 -25.42
C LYS A 204 -4.33 -7.34 -25.29
N LYS A 205 -3.22 -8.08 -25.25
CA LYS A 205 -3.24 -9.54 -25.08
C LYS A 205 -3.77 -9.99 -23.72
N TYR A 206 -3.55 -9.22 -22.66
CA TYR A 206 -4.17 -9.51 -21.36
C TYR A 206 -5.66 -9.19 -21.36
N VAL A 207 -6.10 -8.14 -22.06
CA VAL A 207 -7.54 -7.86 -22.24
C VAL A 207 -8.23 -8.99 -22.99
N ASP A 208 -7.57 -9.57 -24.01
CA ASP A 208 -8.09 -10.73 -24.74
C ASP A 208 -8.41 -11.92 -23.80
N LEU A 209 -7.66 -12.12 -22.71
CA LEU A 209 -7.92 -13.19 -21.73
C LEU A 209 -9.24 -13.03 -20.97
N PHE A 210 -9.73 -11.79 -20.80
CA PHE A 210 -10.96 -11.48 -20.06
C PHE A 210 -12.14 -11.18 -20.97
N LYS A 211 -11.93 -11.20 -22.29
CA LYS A 211 -12.96 -10.93 -23.27
C LYS A 211 -13.91 -12.14 -23.37
N PRO A 212 -15.24 -11.96 -23.32
CA PRO A 212 -16.17 -13.03 -23.62
C PRO A 212 -16.04 -13.48 -25.08
N ASP A 213 -16.04 -14.78 -25.32
CA ASP A 213 -15.89 -15.39 -26.66
C ASP A 213 -16.91 -14.84 -27.69
N ASP A 214 -18.10 -14.43 -27.22
CA ASP A 214 -19.23 -14.01 -28.06
C ASP A 214 -19.27 -12.50 -28.40
N VAL A 215 -18.36 -11.66 -27.88
CA VAL A 215 -18.46 -10.19 -28.03
C VAL A 215 -17.35 -9.66 -28.91
N ARG A 216 -17.66 -8.89 -29.97
CA ARG A 216 -16.64 -8.08 -30.66
C ARG A 216 -16.19 -6.95 -29.74
N PHE A 217 -14.96 -7.04 -29.25
CA PHE A 217 -14.34 -5.98 -28.44
C PHE A 217 -13.85 -4.86 -29.36
N ASP A 218 -14.35 -3.64 -29.14
CA ASP A 218 -13.93 -2.46 -29.91
C ASP A 218 -12.58 -1.92 -29.39
N PHE A 219 -11.51 -2.38 -30.02
CA PHE A 219 -10.16 -1.90 -29.72
C PHE A 219 -9.95 -0.42 -30.05
N THR A 220 -10.81 0.21 -30.87
CA THR A 220 -10.65 1.64 -31.22
C THR A 220 -10.90 2.54 -30.02
N SER A 221 -11.78 2.13 -29.10
CA SER A 221 -12.03 2.85 -27.85
C SER A 221 -10.86 2.70 -26.88
N LEU A 222 -10.20 1.53 -26.85
CA LEU A 222 -9.01 1.30 -26.04
C LEU A 222 -7.79 2.08 -26.56
N GLU A 223 -7.66 2.22 -27.87
CA GLU A 223 -6.58 2.99 -28.50
C GLU A 223 -6.61 4.47 -28.12
N LYS A 224 -7.80 5.04 -27.92
CA LYS A 224 -7.97 6.44 -27.49
C LYS A 224 -7.41 6.72 -26.10
N ILE A 225 -7.30 5.70 -25.24
CA ILE A 225 -6.77 5.81 -23.87
C ILE A 225 -5.41 5.12 -23.70
N LYS A 226 -4.73 4.79 -24.80
CA LYS A 226 -3.43 4.10 -24.79
C LYS A 226 -2.42 4.77 -23.86
N ASP A 227 -2.25 6.09 -23.97
CA ASP A 227 -1.23 6.81 -23.21
C ASP A 227 -1.54 6.84 -21.71
N PHE A 228 -2.82 6.92 -21.36
CA PHE A 228 -3.27 6.83 -19.97
C PHE A 228 -2.98 5.43 -19.40
N ILE A 229 -3.33 4.36 -20.12
CA ILE A 229 -3.06 2.98 -19.69
C ILE A 229 -1.55 2.75 -19.50
N CYS A 230 -0.75 3.15 -20.48
CA CYS A 230 0.69 3.00 -20.43
C CYS A 230 1.29 3.77 -19.26
N SER A 231 0.85 5.01 -19.03
CA SER A 231 1.32 5.83 -17.90
C SER A 231 0.91 5.21 -16.57
N LEU A 232 -0.35 4.80 -16.43
CA LEU A 232 -0.87 4.14 -15.23
C LEU A 232 -0.09 2.87 -14.89
N LEU A 233 0.17 2.00 -15.86
CA LEU A 233 0.94 0.76 -15.66
C LEU A 233 2.38 1.05 -15.22
N LEU A 234 3.06 1.99 -15.87
CA LEU A 234 4.44 2.34 -15.53
C LEU A 234 4.54 3.01 -14.17
N GLU A 235 3.64 3.93 -13.84
CA GLU A 235 3.61 4.57 -12.52
C GLU A 235 3.28 3.57 -11.41
N SER A 236 2.38 2.62 -11.69
CA SER A 236 2.02 1.55 -10.76
C SER A 236 3.16 0.54 -10.56
N LEU A 237 3.96 0.28 -11.58
CA LEU A 237 5.19 -0.51 -11.48
C LEU A 237 6.25 0.25 -10.68
N SER A 238 6.37 1.57 -10.89
CA SER A 238 7.30 2.42 -10.14
C SER A 238 7.09 2.31 -8.62
N ILE A 239 5.85 2.19 -8.15
CA ILE A 239 5.54 1.96 -6.72
C ILE A 239 6.31 0.74 -6.17
N PHE A 240 6.29 -0.38 -6.89
CA PHE A 240 6.98 -1.61 -6.46
C PHE A 240 8.50 -1.46 -6.55
N CYS A 241 8.98 -0.79 -7.59
CA CYS A 241 10.40 -0.46 -7.76
C CYS A 241 10.91 0.43 -6.61
N ARG A 242 10.16 1.47 -6.22
CA ARG A 242 10.47 2.33 -5.06
C ARG A 242 10.55 1.54 -3.77
N ARG A 243 9.57 0.67 -3.51
CA ARG A 243 9.57 -0.17 -2.31
C ARG A 243 10.77 -1.11 -2.28
N THR A 244 11.14 -1.67 -3.42
CA THR A 244 12.35 -2.50 -3.56
C THR A 244 13.61 -1.69 -3.28
N PHE A 245 13.69 -0.47 -3.81
CA PHE A 245 14.79 0.46 -3.57
C PHE A 245 14.91 0.83 -2.08
N LEU A 246 13.81 1.25 -1.44
CA LEU A 246 13.79 1.55 0.00
C LEU A 246 14.25 0.35 0.82
N LEU A 247 13.70 -0.82 0.52
CA LEU A 247 14.02 -2.05 1.20
C LEU A 247 15.50 -2.42 1.09
N PHE A 248 16.08 -2.27 -0.10
CA PHE A 248 17.50 -2.55 -0.33
C PHE A 248 18.39 -1.58 0.46
N ASN A 249 18.14 -0.26 0.39
CA ASN A 249 18.95 0.73 1.11
C ASN A 249 18.90 0.53 2.63
N ILE A 250 17.74 0.20 3.19
CA ILE A 250 17.60 -0.03 4.64
C ILE A 250 18.33 -1.31 5.09
N GLN A 251 18.39 -2.33 4.24
CA GLN A 251 19.04 -3.60 4.58
C GLN A 251 20.56 -3.54 4.44
N TYR A 252 21.06 -2.81 3.44
CA TYR A 252 22.46 -2.79 3.05
C TYR A 252 23.11 -1.42 3.27
N ASP A 253 22.65 -0.70 4.28
CA ASP A 253 23.01 0.71 4.53
C ASP A 253 24.47 0.96 4.16
N ASP A 254 24.67 1.80 3.15
CA ASP A 254 25.99 2.19 2.70
C ASP A 254 26.44 3.23 3.72
N ASP A 255 27.11 2.80 4.79
CA ASP A 255 28.06 3.62 5.57
C ASP A 255 29.26 4.01 4.66
N GLY A 256 28.97 4.40 3.43
CA GLY A 256 29.89 5.05 2.54
C GLY A 256 29.94 6.49 2.98
N ASP A 257 31.08 6.85 3.58
CA ASP A 257 31.56 8.22 3.68
C ASP A 257 30.98 9.09 2.57
N ASP A 258 30.53 10.27 2.99
CA ASP A 258 30.16 11.41 2.16
C ASP A 258 31.40 11.94 1.39
N ASP A 259 32.08 11.04 0.69
CA ASP A 259 33.19 11.30 -0.19
C ASP A 259 32.60 11.73 -1.53
N ASN A 260 32.21 13.01 -1.56
CA ASN A 260 32.49 13.89 -2.68
C ASN A 260 32.12 13.37 -4.08
N ASN A 261 30.95 12.71 -4.23
CA ASN A 261 30.39 12.40 -5.56
C ASN A 261 29.33 13.41 -6.03
N ASN A 262 29.53 14.68 -5.67
CA ASN A 262 29.08 15.81 -6.50
C ASN A 262 29.80 15.86 -7.87
N ASN A 263 30.71 14.92 -8.19
CA ASN A 263 31.49 14.88 -9.42
C ASN A 263 31.37 13.56 -10.23
N ARG A 264 30.18 12.96 -10.32
CA ARG A 264 29.88 12.04 -11.43
C ARG A 264 28.66 12.49 -12.23
N SER A 265 29.00 13.06 -13.39
CA SER A 265 28.17 13.48 -14.53
C SER A 265 27.28 14.71 -14.35
N ASN A 266 27.93 15.87 -14.18
CA ASN A 266 27.42 17.16 -14.64
C ASN A 266 27.63 17.34 -16.17
N ASN A 267 27.48 16.25 -16.94
CA ASN A 267 27.61 16.23 -18.40
C ASN A 267 26.68 15.13 -18.97
N PHE A 268 25.37 15.30 -18.79
CA PHE A 268 24.40 14.85 -19.78
C PHE A 268 23.19 15.76 -19.66
N MET A 269 22.86 16.42 -20.76
CA MET A 269 21.75 17.35 -20.89
C MET A 269 20.47 16.80 -20.27
N ASP A 270 19.78 17.73 -19.60
CA ASP A 270 18.41 17.75 -19.10
C ASP A 270 17.41 16.97 -19.99
N VAL A 271 17.34 15.65 -19.81
CA VAL A 271 16.23 14.82 -20.30
C VAL A 271 15.48 14.36 -19.07
N LYS A 272 14.17 14.64 -19.01
CA LYS A 272 13.22 14.16 -18.00
C LYS A 272 13.23 12.63 -17.93
N GLN A 273 14.22 12.05 -17.23
CA GLN A 273 14.32 10.61 -17.06
C GLN A 273 13.22 10.15 -16.11
N ARG A 274 12.51 9.08 -16.51
CA ARG A 274 11.47 8.50 -15.67
C ARG A 274 12.12 7.85 -14.46
N GLU A 275 11.52 8.02 -13.29
CA GLU A 275 12.00 7.46 -12.03
C GLU A 275 12.35 5.96 -12.12
N ILE A 276 11.54 5.18 -12.84
CA ILE A 276 11.77 3.75 -13.03
C ILE A 276 13.11 3.45 -13.72
N GLU A 277 13.56 4.31 -14.64
CA GLU A 277 14.84 4.17 -15.33
C GLU A 277 16.01 4.42 -14.38
N LEU A 278 15.86 5.40 -13.47
CA LEU A 278 16.84 5.66 -12.42
C LEU A 278 16.99 4.45 -11.48
N ILE A 279 15.87 3.82 -11.09
CA ILE A 279 15.89 2.61 -10.26
C ILE A 279 16.52 1.43 -11.01
N PHE A 280 16.21 1.27 -12.30
CA PHE A 280 16.80 0.20 -13.12
C PHE A 280 18.31 0.38 -13.22
N ARG A 281 18.79 1.61 -13.42
CA ARG A 281 20.21 1.95 -13.43
C ARG A 281 20.87 1.67 -12.07
N TYR A 282 20.22 2.01 -10.96
CA TYR A 282 20.72 1.74 -9.61
C TYR A 282 20.99 0.25 -9.40
N PHE A 283 20.05 -0.62 -9.78
CA PHE A 283 20.21 -2.08 -9.70
C PHE A 283 21.01 -2.70 -10.85
N LYS A 284 21.61 -1.89 -11.74
CA LYS A 284 22.36 -2.33 -12.93
C LYS A 284 21.55 -3.25 -13.85
N LEU A 285 20.26 -2.95 -14.01
CA LEU A 285 19.33 -3.69 -14.87
C LEU A 285 19.33 -3.13 -16.31
N PRO A 286 18.92 -3.94 -17.31
CA PRO A 286 18.65 -3.45 -18.66
C PRO A 286 17.64 -2.29 -18.65
N ASN A 287 17.70 -1.41 -19.65
CA ASN A 287 16.77 -0.26 -19.72
C ASN A 287 15.29 -0.69 -19.85
N LEU A 288 14.38 0.25 -19.58
CA LEU A 288 12.94 -0.01 -19.61
C LEU A 288 12.46 -0.55 -20.97
N THR A 289 13.00 -0.02 -22.08
CA THR A 289 12.69 -0.49 -23.43
C THR A 289 13.04 -1.97 -23.62
N HIS A 290 14.21 -2.38 -23.15
CA HIS A 290 14.66 -3.78 -23.18
C HIS A 290 13.77 -4.63 -22.28
N PHE A 291 13.47 -4.19 -21.06
CA PHE A 291 12.57 -4.89 -20.15
C PHE A 291 11.20 -5.17 -20.77
N LEU A 292 10.60 -4.16 -21.42
CA LEU A 292 9.29 -4.31 -22.06
C LEU A 292 9.35 -5.22 -23.29
N LYS A 293 10.42 -5.14 -24.09
CA LYS A 293 10.65 -6.04 -25.23
C LYS A 293 10.85 -7.47 -24.77
N ASP A 294 11.71 -7.69 -23.79
CA ASP A 294 11.99 -8.99 -23.18
C ASP A 294 10.71 -9.61 -22.62
N PHE A 295 9.91 -8.83 -21.89
CA PHE A 295 8.62 -9.29 -21.41
C PHE A 295 7.66 -9.66 -22.56
N PHE A 296 7.58 -8.84 -23.61
CA PHE A 296 6.70 -9.08 -24.75
C PHE A 296 7.12 -10.32 -25.56
N TYR A 297 8.41 -10.53 -25.81
CA TYR A 297 8.86 -11.64 -26.65
C TYR A 297 9.06 -12.94 -25.88
N ASN A 298 9.58 -12.89 -24.66
CA ASN A 298 9.95 -14.10 -23.93
C ASN A 298 8.90 -14.54 -22.92
N GLU A 299 8.26 -13.60 -22.21
CA GLU A 299 7.31 -13.95 -21.16
C GLU A 299 5.88 -14.06 -21.72
N LEU A 300 5.43 -13.05 -22.46
CA LEU A 300 4.08 -13.01 -23.03
C LEU A 300 3.87 -14.13 -24.05
N THR A 301 4.83 -14.36 -24.94
CA THR A 301 4.75 -15.44 -25.94
C THR A 301 4.70 -16.80 -25.27
N GLN A 302 5.53 -17.07 -24.26
CA GLN A 302 5.45 -18.31 -23.48
C GLN A 302 4.15 -18.45 -22.70
N ASN A 303 3.60 -17.35 -22.17
CA ASN A 303 2.32 -17.36 -21.49
C ASN A 303 1.17 -17.66 -22.47
N ILE A 304 1.20 -17.09 -23.69
CA ILE A 304 0.16 -17.21 -24.71
C ILE A 304 0.24 -18.51 -25.51
N GLU A 305 1.44 -18.95 -25.92
CA GLU A 305 1.65 -20.23 -26.61
C GLU A 305 1.21 -21.41 -25.73
N ARG A 306 1.44 -21.33 -24.41
CA ARG A 306 0.89 -22.30 -23.44
C ARG A 306 -0.65 -22.29 -23.35
N TYR A 307 -1.32 -21.22 -23.76
CA TYR A 307 -2.77 -21.19 -23.92
C TYR A 307 -3.25 -21.73 -25.27
N ASN A 308 -2.37 -21.89 -26.27
CA ASN A 308 -2.76 -22.31 -27.62
C ASN A 308 -2.28 -23.74 -27.97
N ASP A 309 -1.30 -24.30 -27.26
CA ASP A 309 -0.75 -25.66 -27.51
C ASP A 309 -1.59 -26.81 -26.90
N GLY A 310 -2.72 -26.49 -26.25
CA GLY A 310 -3.65 -27.49 -25.73
C GLY A 310 -4.83 -27.71 -26.67
N ASN A 311 -4.93 -28.89 -27.28
CA ASN A 311 -6.13 -29.38 -27.99
C ASN A 311 -7.40 -29.49 -27.10
N ASP A 312 -7.30 -29.05 -25.83
CA ASP A 312 -8.34 -29.07 -24.80
C ASP A 312 -8.68 -27.63 -24.36
N ASN A 313 -9.55 -26.94 -25.09
CA ASN A 313 -10.08 -25.62 -24.73
C ASN A 313 -10.56 -25.53 -23.25
N LEU A 314 -11.01 -26.66 -22.68
CA LEU A 314 -11.43 -26.78 -21.28
C LEU A 314 -10.29 -26.53 -20.27
N ARG A 315 -9.06 -26.98 -20.53
CA ARG A 315 -7.93 -26.78 -19.62
C ARG A 315 -7.47 -25.33 -19.61
N ILE A 316 -7.51 -24.68 -20.78
CA ILE A 316 -7.16 -23.26 -20.95
C ILE A 316 -8.17 -22.39 -20.19
N GLN A 317 -9.46 -22.67 -20.35
CA GLN A 317 -10.53 -21.99 -19.60
C GLN A 317 -10.41 -22.21 -18.10
N GLN A 318 -10.06 -23.42 -17.63
CA GLN A 318 -9.83 -23.69 -16.20
C GLN A 318 -8.64 -22.93 -15.64
N VAL A 319 -7.51 -22.89 -16.35
CA VAL A 319 -6.32 -22.13 -15.92
C VAL A 319 -6.63 -20.63 -15.86
N ILE A 320 -7.30 -20.08 -16.87
CA ILE A 320 -7.72 -18.66 -16.88
C ILE A 320 -8.67 -18.40 -15.71
N TYR A 321 -9.66 -19.28 -15.49
CA TYR A 321 -10.59 -19.19 -14.37
C TYR A 321 -9.86 -19.18 -13.02
N ASP A 322 -8.93 -20.12 -12.80
CA ASP A 322 -8.13 -20.18 -11.57
C ASP A 322 -7.28 -18.92 -11.38
N MET A 323 -6.68 -18.38 -12.44
CA MET A 323 -5.95 -17.11 -12.39
C MET A 323 -6.86 -15.94 -11.99
N VAL A 324 -8.04 -15.84 -12.60
CA VAL A 324 -9.02 -14.78 -12.32
C VAL A 324 -9.50 -14.90 -10.87
N GLN A 325 -9.86 -16.10 -10.42
CA GLN A 325 -10.32 -16.32 -9.05
C GLN A 325 -9.23 -16.00 -8.02
N ASN A 326 -7.98 -16.41 -8.29
CA ASN A 326 -6.87 -16.17 -7.37
C ASN A 326 -6.55 -14.68 -7.23
N ILE A 327 -6.80 -13.84 -8.24
CA ILE A 327 -6.46 -12.42 -8.17
C ILE A 327 -7.60 -11.55 -7.62
N ASN A 328 -8.83 -12.07 -7.53
CA ASN A 328 -10.05 -11.32 -7.17
C ASN A 328 -9.97 -10.58 -5.83
N THR A 329 -9.19 -11.08 -4.86
CA THR A 329 -9.04 -10.45 -3.54
C THR A 329 -8.09 -9.26 -3.54
N ARG A 330 -7.37 -9.01 -4.66
CA ARG A 330 -6.31 -8.00 -4.72
C ARG A 330 -6.76 -6.75 -5.48
N ALA A 331 -6.49 -5.60 -4.89
CA ALA A 331 -6.73 -4.30 -5.49
C ALA A 331 -5.57 -3.84 -6.39
N TYR A 332 -5.89 -3.08 -7.44
CA TYR A 332 -4.90 -2.39 -8.26
C TYR A 332 -4.25 -1.25 -7.46
N PRO A 333 -2.91 -1.10 -7.47
CA PRO A 333 -2.26 -0.02 -6.74
C PRO A 333 -2.47 1.33 -7.46
N SER A 334 -3.08 2.30 -6.78
CA SER A 334 -3.14 3.67 -7.32
C SER A 334 -1.78 4.37 -7.19
N PRO A 335 -1.24 5.02 -8.24
CA PRO A 335 -0.02 5.84 -8.18
C PRO A 335 -0.26 7.27 -7.69
N GLU A 336 -1.52 7.68 -7.58
CA GLU A 336 -1.90 9.01 -7.11
C GLU A 336 -1.46 9.24 -5.66
N HIS A 337 -1.25 10.51 -5.32
CA HIS A 337 -1.00 10.92 -3.95
C HIS A 337 -2.33 10.83 -3.18
N ILE A 338 -2.27 10.27 -1.97
CA ILE A 338 -3.47 10.18 -1.14
C ILE A 338 -3.74 11.54 -0.54
N GLN A 339 -4.99 11.99 -0.60
CA GLN A 339 -5.46 13.19 0.05
C GLN A 339 -6.68 12.88 0.90
N LEU A 340 -6.81 13.59 2.01
CA LEU A 340 -8.07 13.67 2.72
C LEU A 340 -9.05 14.51 1.88
N ILE A 341 -10.34 14.40 2.17
CA ILE A 341 -11.39 15.16 1.48
C ILE A 341 -11.10 16.67 1.48
N GLU A 342 -11.58 17.39 0.48
CA GLU A 342 -11.51 18.84 0.51
C GLU A 342 -12.53 19.39 1.52
N LEU A 343 -12.05 20.22 2.45
CA LEU A 343 -12.88 20.82 3.48
C LEU A 343 -13.33 22.25 3.08
N PRO A 344 -14.57 22.63 3.39
CA PRO A 344 -15.05 23.99 3.15
C PRO A 344 -14.28 25.00 4.00
N LEU A 345 -14.13 26.23 3.47
CA LEU A 345 -13.44 27.32 4.17
C LEU A 345 -14.08 27.65 5.53
N ASN A 346 -15.40 27.57 5.66
CA ASN A 346 -16.13 27.85 6.90
C ASN A 346 -16.84 26.58 7.36
N LEU A 347 -16.65 26.19 8.62
CA LEU A 347 -17.23 24.98 9.21
C LEU A 347 -18.77 25.00 9.17
N SER A 348 -19.37 26.19 9.31
CA SER A 348 -20.83 26.39 9.31
C SER A 348 -21.52 25.90 8.03
N LYS A 349 -20.78 25.70 6.93
CA LYS A 349 -21.33 25.14 5.69
C LYS A 349 -21.84 23.72 5.87
N PHE A 350 -21.23 22.93 6.76
CA PHE A 350 -21.71 21.57 7.04
C PHE A 350 -23.10 21.57 7.70
N SER A 351 -23.45 22.62 8.45
CA SER A 351 -24.75 22.75 9.11
C SER A 351 -25.86 23.13 8.12
N LEU A 352 -25.57 24.03 7.17
CA LEU A 352 -26.54 24.50 6.16
C LEU A 352 -27.02 23.37 5.23
N ASP A 353 -26.16 22.40 4.92
CA ASP A 353 -26.52 21.25 4.10
C ASP A 353 -27.46 20.25 4.82
N ASN A 354 -27.65 20.38 6.14
CA ASN A 354 -28.46 19.45 6.94
C ASN A 354 -29.92 19.91 7.12
N ASP A 355 -30.30 21.08 6.61
CA ASP A 355 -31.45 21.84 7.14
C ASP A 355 -32.76 21.79 6.35
N GLU A 356 -32.99 20.87 5.42
CA GLU A 356 -34.29 20.87 4.72
C GLU A 356 -35.26 19.71 5.01
N ILE A 357 -34.89 18.54 5.58
CA ILE A 357 -35.89 17.46 5.75
C ILE A 357 -35.83 16.62 7.06
N SER A 358 -34.73 16.54 7.83
CA SER A 358 -34.62 15.51 8.89
C SER A 358 -34.60 15.95 10.37
N ASN A 359 -34.33 17.21 10.70
CA ASN A 359 -33.89 17.56 12.07
C ASN A 359 -34.98 18.08 13.02
N LYS A 360 -36.02 17.27 13.27
CA LYS A 360 -36.77 17.35 14.55
C LYS A 360 -36.65 16.09 15.40
N CYS A 361 -36.01 15.02 14.91
CA CYS A 361 -36.03 13.72 15.60
C CYS A 361 -34.63 13.15 15.95
N ASP A 362 -33.57 13.48 15.21
CA ASP A 362 -32.22 12.97 15.51
C ASP A 362 -31.46 13.95 16.41
N LYS A 363 -31.16 13.52 17.64
CA LYS A 363 -30.41 14.29 18.65
C LYS A 363 -28.88 14.14 18.52
N TYR A 364 -28.41 13.35 17.56
CA TYR A 364 -27.01 12.98 17.44
C TYR A 364 -26.23 14.01 16.63
N GLU A 365 -25.04 14.37 17.10
CA GLU A 365 -24.11 15.23 16.35
C GLU A 365 -23.58 14.48 15.10
N ILE A 366 -23.32 15.23 14.03
CA ILE A 366 -22.80 14.70 12.78
C ILE A 366 -21.27 14.81 12.74
N ALA A 367 -20.62 13.70 12.41
CA ALA A 367 -19.21 13.61 12.08
C ALA A 367 -19.02 13.31 10.59
N VAL A 368 -17.95 13.82 9.99
CA VAL A 368 -17.59 13.56 8.59
C VAL A 368 -16.30 12.75 8.55
N CYS A 369 -16.31 11.59 7.89
CA CYS A 369 -15.09 10.82 7.68
C CYS A 369 -14.13 11.58 6.76
N LEU A 370 -12.94 11.93 7.22
CA LEU A 370 -11.96 12.67 6.40
C LEU A 370 -11.31 11.82 5.30
N LEU A 371 -11.48 10.49 5.36
CA LEU A 371 -10.96 9.57 4.34
C LEU A 371 -11.89 9.51 3.11
N CYS A 372 -13.20 9.33 3.30
CA CYS A 372 -14.14 9.16 2.18
C CYS A 372 -15.22 10.25 2.06
N GLY A 373 -15.39 11.10 3.07
CA GLY A 373 -16.40 12.18 3.07
C GLY A 373 -17.79 11.78 3.56
N GLN A 374 -18.01 10.52 3.94
CA GLN A 374 -19.31 10.08 4.44
C GLN A 374 -19.65 10.73 5.79
N LYS A 375 -20.89 11.23 5.91
CA LYS A 375 -21.48 11.70 7.17
C LYS A 375 -21.90 10.50 8.02
N CYS A 376 -21.52 10.51 9.29
CA CYS A 376 -21.84 9.51 10.31
C CYS A 376 -22.43 10.21 11.54
N HIS A 377 -23.26 9.54 12.33
CA HIS A 377 -23.74 10.08 13.60
C HIS A 377 -22.82 9.68 14.74
N ILE A 378 -22.45 10.65 15.57
CA ILE A 378 -21.65 10.44 16.77
C ILE A 378 -22.50 9.68 17.80
N GLN A 379 -21.91 8.67 18.44
CA GLN A 379 -22.53 7.80 19.47
C GLN A 379 -23.80 7.03 19.07
N LYS A 380 -24.25 7.09 17.82
CA LYS A 380 -25.37 6.29 17.35
C LYS A 380 -24.95 4.82 17.27
N SER A 381 -25.52 3.99 18.13
CA SER A 381 -25.24 2.55 18.16
C SER A 381 -25.95 1.84 17.02
N ILE A 382 -25.27 0.87 16.40
CA ILE A 382 -25.79 0.15 15.24
C ILE A 382 -26.42 -1.18 15.67
N ALA A 383 -27.69 -1.36 15.33
CA ALA A 383 -28.45 -2.57 15.61
C ALA A 383 -27.83 -3.83 14.97
N LEU A 384 -27.32 -3.74 13.74
CA LEU A 384 -26.65 -4.86 13.05
C LEU A 384 -25.41 -5.38 13.79
N GLN A 385 -24.83 -4.58 14.68
CA GLN A 385 -23.64 -4.92 15.45
C GLN A 385 -23.99 -5.20 16.93
N GLY A 386 -25.25 -5.54 17.20
CA GLY A 386 -25.73 -5.81 18.56
C GLY A 386 -25.62 -4.60 19.50
N TYR A 387 -25.59 -3.38 18.94
CA TYR A 387 -25.38 -2.14 19.68
C TYR A 387 -24.02 -2.05 20.40
N LEU A 388 -23.04 -2.87 20.01
CA LEU A 388 -21.69 -2.95 20.59
C LEU A 388 -20.67 -2.02 19.91
N GLN A 389 -21.05 -1.28 18.88
CA GLN A 389 -20.22 -0.24 18.29
C GLN A 389 -21.07 0.91 17.73
N GLY A 390 -20.49 2.11 17.74
CA GLY A 390 -21.07 3.32 17.13
C GLY A 390 -20.87 3.38 15.62
N GLU A 391 -21.62 4.26 14.96
CA GLU A 391 -21.61 4.43 13.50
C GLU A 391 -20.24 4.78 12.92
N CYS A 392 -19.48 5.68 13.56
CA CYS A 392 -18.13 6.01 13.10
C CYS A 392 -17.19 4.78 13.10
N THR A 393 -17.27 3.94 14.14
CA THR A 393 -16.44 2.73 14.24
C THR A 393 -16.87 1.66 13.23
N ASP A 394 -18.16 1.47 13.03
CA ASP A 394 -18.68 0.56 12.01
C ASP A 394 -18.33 1.04 10.60
N HIS A 395 -18.47 2.34 10.33
CA HIS A 395 -18.05 2.92 9.07
C HIS A 395 -16.56 2.66 8.81
N MET A 396 -15.68 2.95 9.77
CA MET A 396 -14.23 2.67 9.63
C MET A 396 -13.96 1.20 9.30
N ARG A 397 -14.65 0.25 9.93
CA ARG A 397 -14.38 -1.20 9.79
C ARG A 397 -15.03 -1.83 8.57
N ASN A 398 -16.25 -1.42 8.25
CA ASN A 398 -17.14 -2.16 7.36
C ASN A 398 -17.68 -1.30 6.21
N GLY A 399 -17.83 0.02 6.41
CA GLY A 399 -18.54 0.91 5.47
C GLY A 399 -17.65 1.82 4.62
N CYS A 400 -16.41 2.07 5.04
CA CYS A 400 -15.54 3.03 4.36
C CYS A 400 -14.97 2.43 3.07
N GLU A 401 -15.04 3.18 1.97
CA GLU A 401 -14.40 2.82 0.70
C GLU A 401 -12.87 2.71 0.83
N ILE A 402 -12.29 3.45 1.79
CA ILE A 402 -10.87 3.40 2.10
C ILE A 402 -10.65 2.46 3.29
N THR A 403 -10.07 1.30 3.02
CA THR A 403 -9.68 0.36 4.07
C THR A 403 -8.49 0.92 4.87
N SER A 404 -8.72 1.16 6.16
CA SER A 404 -7.73 1.71 7.08
C SER A 404 -7.79 1.00 8.43
N ALA A 405 -6.65 0.95 9.14
CA ALA A 405 -6.59 0.47 10.53
C ALA A 405 -7.02 1.53 11.55
N TYR A 406 -7.16 2.78 11.11
CA TYR A 406 -7.57 3.93 11.92
C TYR A 406 -8.68 4.72 11.24
N GLY A 407 -9.50 5.40 12.03
CA GLY A 407 -10.56 6.27 11.56
C GLY A 407 -10.28 7.72 11.93
N VAL A 408 -10.59 8.63 11.01
CA VAL A 408 -10.39 10.08 11.19
C VAL A 408 -11.69 10.78 10.85
N PHE A 409 -12.30 11.42 11.85
CA PHE A 409 -13.63 12.02 11.70
C PHE A 409 -13.62 13.47 12.18
N LEU A 410 -14.11 14.39 11.37
CA LEU A 410 -14.34 15.77 11.77
C LEU A 410 -15.73 15.90 12.40
N MET A 411 -15.77 16.29 13.67
CA MET A 411 -17.01 16.58 14.41
C MET A 411 -17.41 18.02 14.12
N THR A 412 -18.57 18.19 13.50
CA THR A 412 -18.97 19.47 12.92
C THR A 412 -19.61 20.43 13.92
N GLY A 413 -20.18 19.92 15.02
CA GLY A 413 -20.78 20.73 16.08
C GLY A 413 -19.76 21.20 17.12
N THR A 414 -18.78 20.36 17.45
CA THR A 414 -17.75 20.61 18.48
C THR A 414 -16.42 21.12 17.95
N ASN A 415 -16.23 21.18 16.63
CA ASN A 415 -14.97 21.60 16.01
C ASN A 415 -13.74 20.82 16.53
N ALA A 416 -13.86 19.49 16.56
CA ALA A 416 -12.79 18.60 16.95
C ALA A 416 -12.67 17.42 15.98
N ILE A 417 -11.52 16.76 15.97
CA ILE A 417 -11.27 15.55 15.20
C ILE A 417 -11.30 14.36 16.14
N TYR A 418 -12.12 13.38 15.83
CA TYR A 418 -12.07 12.08 16.48
C TYR A 418 -11.12 11.15 15.72
N LEU A 419 -10.07 10.72 16.41
CA LEU A 419 -9.12 9.73 15.94
C LEU A 419 -9.44 8.40 16.60
N SER A 420 -9.60 7.34 15.82
CA SER A 420 -9.86 5.99 16.32
C SER A 420 -8.80 5.01 15.85
N TYR A 421 -8.39 4.09 16.73
CA TYR A 421 -7.48 3.01 16.43
C TYR A 421 -7.83 1.77 17.26
N GLY A 422 -8.16 0.67 16.59
CA GLY A 422 -8.57 -0.57 17.25
C GLY A 422 -9.88 -0.40 18.03
N LYS A 423 -9.80 -0.52 19.36
CA LYS A 423 -10.92 -0.27 20.30
C LYS A 423 -10.79 1.07 21.04
N ARG A 424 -9.76 1.85 20.72
CA ARG A 424 -9.45 3.11 21.39
C ARG A 424 -9.74 4.30 20.49
N GLY A 425 -9.98 5.45 21.08
CA GLY A 425 -10.12 6.71 20.38
C GLY A 425 -9.67 7.90 21.22
N THR A 426 -9.47 9.04 20.58
CA THR A 426 -9.14 10.29 21.26
C THR A 426 -9.60 11.48 20.41
N PHE A 427 -9.88 12.58 21.08
CA PHE A 427 -10.10 13.85 20.42
C PHE A 427 -8.76 14.53 20.09
N TYR A 428 -8.74 15.23 18.97
CA TYR A 428 -7.63 15.98 18.45
C TYR A 428 -8.13 17.34 17.94
N ALA A 429 -7.29 18.37 18.01
CA ALA A 429 -7.68 19.71 17.59
C ALA A 429 -8.02 19.77 16.10
N ALA A 430 -9.18 20.33 15.75
CA ALA A 430 -9.58 20.51 14.35
C ALA A 430 -8.72 21.57 13.63
N PRO A 431 -8.65 21.52 12.28
CA PRO A 431 -7.92 22.49 11.47
C PRO A 431 -8.65 23.83 11.32
N TYR A 432 -9.78 24.06 12.00
CA TYR A 432 -10.52 25.31 11.94
C TYR A 432 -10.21 26.22 13.13
N LEU A 433 -9.95 27.49 12.83
CA LEU A 433 -9.59 28.50 13.81
C LEU A 433 -10.58 29.65 13.80
N SER A 434 -10.79 30.27 14.96
CA SER A 434 -11.44 31.57 15.04
C SER A 434 -10.63 32.65 14.31
N LYS A 435 -11.23 33.81 14.04
CA LYS A 435 -10.53 35.01 13.54
C LYS A 435 -9.30 35.41 14.37
N TYR A 436 -9.26 35.03 15.65
CA TYR A 436 -8.16 35.29 16.57
C TYR A 436 -7.11 34.17 16.63
N GLY A 437 -7.29 33.08 15.89
CA GLY A 437 -6.31 31.98 15.81
C GLY A 437 -6.48 30.87 16.87
N GLU A 438 -7.53 30.93 17.69
CA GLU A 438 -7.82 29.95 18.74
C GLU A 438 -8.59 28.74 18.21
N THR A 439 -8.24 27.55 18.73
CA THR A 439 -9.04 26.32 18.62
C THR A 439 -9.99 26.25 19.80
N ASN A 440 -11.21 26.75 19.61
CA ASN A 440 -12.22 26.64 20.65
C ASN A 440 -12.76 25.21 20.66
N GLU A 441 -12.38 24.43 21.69
CA GLU A 441 -12.95 23.10 21.98
C GLU A 441 -14.44 23.20 22.35
N ASP A 442 -14.84 24.34 22.93
CA ASP A 442 -16.23 24.70 23.16
C ASP A 442 -16.77 25.57 22.02
N TYR A 443 -16.95 25.00 20.82
CA TYR A 443 -17.66 25.67 19.74
C TYR A 443 -19.13 25.90 20.12
N LYS A 444 -19.41 26.95 20.90
CA LYS A 444 -20.77 27.41 21.18
C LYS A 444 -21.25 28.23 20.00
N PHE A 445 -21.76 27.56 18.95
CA PHE A 445 -22.70 27.98 17.89
C PHE A 445 -22.77 29.43 17.36
N GLY A 446 -21.83 30.32 17.67
CA GLY A 446 -21.95 31.75 17.37
C GLY A 446 -20.70 32.40 16.78
N THR A 447 -19.52 31.79 16.93
CA THR A 447 -18.28 32.35 16.36
C THR A 447 -17.91 31.59 15.09
N PRO A 448 -17.85 32.22 13.90
CA PRO A 448 -17.43 31.52 12.69
C PRO A 448 -15.96 31.11 12.79
N VAL A 449 -15.67 29.86 12.45
CA VAL A 449 -14.31 29.31 12.37
C VAL A 449 -13.95 28.99 10.93
N TYR A 450 -12.67 29.20 10.59
CA TYR A 450 -12.16 29.12 9.23
C TYR A 450 -11.05 28.09 9.10
N LEU A 451 -11.05 27.37 7.98
CA LEU A 451 -10.07 26.32 7.70
C LEU A 451 -8.66 26.90 7.58
N ASN A 452 -7.77 26.49 8.47
CA ASN A 452 -6.35 26.73 8.34
C ASN A 452 -5.73 25.63 7.47
N ARG A 453 -5.38 25.99 6.22
CA ARG A 453 -4.80 25.05 5.25
C ARG A 453 -3.48 24.41 5.73
N ALA A 454 -2.66 25.15 6.47
CA ALA A 454 -1.39 24.63 6.98
C ALA A 454 -1.61 23.55 8.05
N ARG A 455 -2.55 23.77 8.98
CA ARG A 455 -2.95 22.75 9.97
C ARG A 455 -3.58 21.54 9.30
N TYR A 456 -4.41 21.75 8.29
CA TYR A 456 -5.01 20.63 7.55
C TYR A 456 -3.97 19.81 6.80
N ALA A 457 -3.01 20.46 6.14
CA ALA A 457 -1.90 19.79 5.48
C ALA A 457 -1.01 19.02 6.47
N ASN A 458 -0.79 19.55 7.67
CA ASN A 458 -0.05 18.86 8.73
C ASN A 458 -0.81 17.63 9.26
N LEU A 459 -2.11 17.78 9.55
CA LEU A 459 -2.99 16.66 9.92
C LEU A 459 -2.92 15.55 8.87
N ALA A 460 -3.12 15.89 7.59
CA ALA A 460 -3.10 14.91 6.51
C ALA A 460 -1.74 14.21 6.40
N ASN A 461 -0.65 14.97 6.24
CA ASN A 461 0.65 14.40 5.86
C ASN A 461 1.43 13.82 7.05
N GLU A 462 1.42 14.48 8.21
CA GLU A 462 2.24 14.07 9.36
C GLU A 462 1.47 13.17 10.32
N ILE A 463 0.17 13.38 10.49
CA ILE A 463 -0.62 12.63 11.47
C ILE A 463 -1.25 11.39 10.85
N VAL A 464 -2.07 11.59 9.81
CA VAL A 464 -2.80 10.49 9.16
C VAL A 464 -1.82 9.65 8.33
N PHE A 465 -1.24 10.22 7.28
CA PHE A 465 -0.34 9.47 6.39
C PHE A 465 1.06 9.25 6.97
N GLY A 466 1.41 9.97 8.04
CA GLY A 466 2.62 9.70 8.84
C GLY A 466 2.46 8.57 9.86
N ASN A 467 1.29 7.92 9.93
CA ASN A 467 0.97 6.83 10.87
C ASN A 467 1.18 7.20 12.35
N MET A 468 0.93 8.45 12.73
CA MET A 468 1.02 8.88 14.14
C MET A 468 -0.25 8.59 14.93
N ILE A 469 -1.37 8.31 14.26
CA ILE A 469 -2.67 8.06 14.93
C ILE A 469 -2.56 6.98 16.02
N PRO A 470 -1.99 5.79 15.77
CA PRO A 470 -1.86 4.79 16.82
C PRO A 470 -1.10 5.33 18.04
N HIS A 471 0.04 5.99 17.83
CA HIS A 471 0.84 6.58 18.90
C HIS A 471 0.07 7.65 19.69
N ILE A 472 -0.63 8.56 19.01
CA ILE A 472 -1.45 9.61 19.64
C ILE A 472 -2.57 8.99 20.46
N VAL A 473 -3.33 8.06 19.87
CA VAL A 473 -4.44 7.37 20.55
C VAL A 473 -3.93 6.63 21.77
N PHE A 474 -2.86 5.82 21.66
CA PHE A 474 -2.31 5.11 22.81
C PHE A 474 -1.84 6.06 23.89
N ARG A 475 -1.04 7.09 23.56
CA ARG A 475 -0.49 8.03 24.53
C ARG A 475 -1.56 8.82 25.29
N LEU A 476 -2.64 9.22 24.62
CA LEU A 476 -3.72 10.01 25.23
C LEU A 476 -4.75 9.14 25.98
N THR A 477 -4.79 7.84 25.71
CA THR A 477 -5.65 6.88 26.42
C THR A 477 -4.91 6.08 27.49
N ASP A 478 -3.58 6.20 27.58
CA ASP A 478 -2.80 5.45 28.55
C ASP A 478 -3.06 5.93 29.98
N GLY A 479 -3.45 5.01 30.86
CA GLY A 479 -3.85 5.33 32.23
C GLY A 479 -5.26 5.91 32.39
N ASN A 480 -6.01 6.12 31.30
CA ASN A 480 -7.41 6.56 31.36
C ASN A 480 -8.36 5.36 31.36
N ALA A 481 -9.36 5.39 32.25
CA ALA A 481 -10.44 4.39 32.26
C ALA A 481 -11.30 4.51 30.99
N ASP A 482 -11.46 5.73 30.49
CA ASP A 482 -12.12 6.01 29.23
C ASP A 482 -11.15 5.76 28.06
N LEU A 483 -11.47 4.74 27.26
CA LEU A 483 -10.69 4.33 26.11
C LEU A 483 -11.05 5.09 24.83
N GLY A 484 -11.96 6.06 24.86
CA GLY A 484 -12.19 6.91 23.68
C GLY A 484 -13.56 7.55 23.58
N GLY A 485 -14.12 8.00 24.69
CA GLY A 485 -15.26 8.91 24.74
C GLY A 485 -16.62 8.28 24.46
N TRP A 486 -16.68 6.99 24.09
CA TRP A 486 -17.94 6.41 23.60
C TRP A 486 -18.98 6.27 24.72
N GLU A 487 -18.56 5.88 25.93
CA GLU A 487 -19.45 5.76 27.10
C GLU A 487 -19.66 7.08 27.85
N THR A 488 -18.80 8.07 27.60
CA THR A 488 -18.62 9.29 28.42
C THR A 488 -18.98 10.61 27.72
N MET A 489 -19.28 10.61 26.41
CA MET A 489 -19.76 11.80 25.68
C MET A 489 -21.23 12.11 25.97
#